data_AF-I3YKQ0-F1
#
_entry.id   AF-I3YKQ0-F1
#
_cell.length_a   1.000
_cell.length_b   1.000
_cell.length_c   1.000
_cell.angle_alpha   90.00
_cell.angle_beta   90.00
_cell.angle_gamma   90.00
#
_symmetry.space_group_name_H-M   'P 1'
#
loop_
_entity.id
_entity.type
_entity.pdbx_description
1 polymer ?
#
loop_
_entity_poly.entity_id
_entity_poly.type
_entity_poly.pdbx_seq_one_letter_code
_entity_poly.pdbx_strand_id
1 'polypeptide(L)'
;MNQHDPDSEQALRAIDRFYATQVNICIAALNRMQSAELADKNIILRAIMCDMPDCGICADPTAEDYGVDFWVDRAEYVNDTTFNLYVTQAEENVLWNIEKKGQKPGRLVAPQQRITMRTDGISRPPYIPLIYLTVLSSKLMAMAMSDVLPNVDLSTYYDERVMASLGGSA
;
A
#
# COMPACT_ATOMS: atom_id res chain seq x y z
N MET A 1 24.97 22.48 -10.18
CA MET A 1 25.44 21.99 -8.87
C MET A 1 24.19 21.86 -8.02
N ASN A 2 23.62 20.65 -7.92
CA ASN A 2 22.38 20.41 -7.18
C ASN A 2 22.65 20.69 -5.71
N GLN A 3 21.94 21.67 -5.15
CA GLN A 3 21.93 21.91 -3.72
C GLN A 3 21.17 20.74 -3.09
N HIS A 4 21.90 19.83 -2.46
CA HIS A 4 21.31 18.82 -1.58
C HIS A 4 20.70 19.57 -0.39
N ASP A 5 19.37 19.69 -0.39
CA ASP A 5 18.62 20.31 0.68
C ASP A 5 18.58 19.34 1.89
N PRO A 6 19.23 19.68 3.02
CA PRO A 6 19.28 18.81 4.19
C PRO A 6 17.90 18.52 4.78
N ASP A 7 16.91 19.41 4.58
CA ASP A 7 15.54 19.20 5.06
C ASP A 7 14.82 18.12 4.24
N SER A 8 15.06 18.07 2.92
CA SER A 8 14.56 17.02 2.02
C SER A 8 15.11 15.64 2.39
N GLU A 9 16.40 15.53 2.71
CA GLU A 9 16.99 14.26 3.15
C GLU A 9 16.44 13.78 4.49
N GLN A 10 16.20 14.70 5.43
CA GLN A 10 15.61 14.35 6.72
C GLN A 10 14.17 13.83 6.54
N ALA A 11 13.38 14.45 5.66
CA ALA A 11 12.03 14.01 5.34
C ALA A 11 12.02 12.61 4.70
N LEU A 12 12.92 12.35 3.74
CA LEU A 12 13.07 11.04 3.10
C LEU A 12 13.43 9.94 4.11
N ARG A 13 14.39 10.21 5.02
CA ARG A 13 14.74 9.26 6.10
C ARG A 13 13.56 8.97 7.03
N ALA A 14 12.73 9.97 7.31
CA ALA A 14 11.53 9.79 8.12
C ALA A 14 10.50 8.90 7.40
N ILE A 15 10.24 9.15 6.12
CA ILE A 15 9.35 8.34 5.28
C ILE A 15 9.83 6.89 5.22
N ASP A 16 11.13 6.67 5.00
CA ASP A 16 11.71 5.33 4.89
C ASP A 16 11.59 4.57 6.23
N ARG A 17 11.79 5.26 7.36
CA ARG A 17 11.56 4.71 8.70
C ARG A 17 10.09 4.34 8.92
N PHE A 18 9.15 5.21 8.55
CA PHE A 18 7.72 4.92 8.67
C PHE A 18 7.32 3.74 7.77
N TYR A 19 7.84 3.69 6.55
CA TYR A 19 7.63 2.58 5.64
C TYR A 19 8.07 1.26 6.25
N ALA A 20 9.31 1.19 6.74
CA ALA A 20 9.83 0.02 7.44
C ALA A 20 8.97 -0.34 8.65
N THR A 21 8.50 0.63 9.44
CA THR A 21 7.56 0.37 10.55
C THR A 21 6.27 -0.28 10.06
N GLN A 22 5.65 0.22 9.00
CA GLN A 22 4.40 -0.35 8.49
C GLN A 22 4.59 -1.77 7.93
N VAL A 23 5.70 -2.02 7.21
CA VAL A 23 6.06 -3.37 6.75
C VAL A 23 6.26 -4.32 7.94
N ASN A 24 6.97 -3.87 8.99
CA ASN A 24 7.18 -4.66 10.20
C ASN A 24 5.86 -5.00 10.92
N ILE A 25 4.89 -4.08 10.94
CA ILE A 25 3.56 -4.36 11.50
C ILE A 25 2.87 -5.48 10.71
N CYS A 26 2.89 -5.42 9.37
CA CYS A 26 2.35 -6.49 8.53
C CYS A 26 3.04 -7.83 8.80
N ILE A 27 4.39 -7.84 8.88
CA ILE A 27 5.17 -9.05 9.17
C ILE A 27 4.79 -9.61 10.54
N ALA A 28 4.70 -8.78 11.57
CA ALA A 28 4.36 -9.22 12.91
C ALA A 28 2.93 -9.81 12.98
N ALA A 29 1.97 -9.19 12.30
CA ALA A 29 0.60 -9.71 12.20
C ALA A 29 0.58 -11.06 11.47
N LEU A 30 1.26 -11.14 10.32
CA LEU A 30 1.31 -12.36 9.50
C LEU A 30 2.12 -13.47 10.17
N ASN A 31 3.15 -13.19 10.96
CA ASN A 31 3.86 -14.22 11.72
C ASN A 31 2.93 -14.98 12.68
N ARG A 32 1.89 -14.32 13.20
CA ARG A 32 0.87 -14.94 14.06
C ARG A 32 -0.13 -15.79 13.26
N MET A 33 -0.55 -15.31 12.09
CA MET A 33 -1.62 -15.94 11.29
C MET A 33 -1.10 -16.90 10.20
N GLN A 34 0.17 -16.80 9.84
CA GLN A 34 0.85 -17.37 8.67
C GLN A 34 0.33 -16.88 7.31
N SER A 35 -0.98 -16.76 7.14
CA SER A 35 -1.62 -16.16 5.97
C SER A 35 -2.92 -15.46 6.34
N ALA A 36 -3.33 -14.49 5.51
CA ALA A 36 -4.59 -13.77 5.65
C ALA A 36 -5.31 -13.69 4.30
N GLU A 37 -6.53 -14.22 4.22
CA GLU A 37 -7.42 -14.03 3.08
C GLU A 37 -8.06 -12.63 3.16
N LEU A 38 -7.91 -11.86 2.08
CA LEU A 38 -8.26 -10.44 2.00
C LEU A 38 -9.22 -10.11 0.85
N ALA A 39 -9.56 -11.08 0.00
CA ALA A 39 -10.41 -10.87 -1.17
C ALA A 39 -11.80 -10.30 -0.84
N ASP A 40 -12.37 -10.65 0.32
CA ASP A 40 -13.65 -10.14 0.83
C ASP A 40 -13.52 -8.80 1.59
N LYS A 41 -12.29 -8.38 1.87
CA LYS A 41 -11.98 -7.19 2.68
C LYS A 41 -11.95 -5.90 1.88
N ASN A 42 -12.10 -5.99 0.55
CA ASN A 42 -12.18 -4.88 -0.39
C ASN A 42 -11.02 -3.87 -0.27
N ILE A 43 -9.79 -4.38 -0.07
CA ILE A 43 -8.58 -3.55 -0.03
C ILE A 43 -8.05 -3.33 -1.44
N ILE A 44 -7.78 -2.07 -1.76
CA ILE A 44 -7.07 -1.68 -2.99
C ILE A 44 -5.74 -1.06 -2.59
N LEU A 45 -4.67 -1.47 -3.27
CA LEU A 45 -3.34 -0.88 -3.14
C LEU A 45 -2.89 -0.36 -4.50
N ARG A 46 -2.15 0.75 -4.49
CA ARG A 46 -1.39 1.21 -5.65
C ARG A 46 0.04 0.70 -5.54
N ALA A 47 0.54 0.09 -6.60
CA ALA A 47 1.95 -0.24 -6.74
C ALA A 47 2.57 0.64 -7.83
N ILE A 48 3.62 1.37 -7.46
CA ILE A 48 4.42 2.21 -8.36
C ILE A 48 5.50 1.32 -8.98
N MET A 49 5.47 1.19 -10.31
CA MET A 49 6.30 0.24 -11.05
C MET A 49 7.61 0.84 -11.59
N CYS A 50 7.90 2.11 -11.33
CA CYS A 50 9.14 2.76 -11.74
C CYS A 50 10.19 2.75 -10.61
N ASP A 51 11.47 2.73 -10.99
CA ASP A 51 12.54 3.12 -10.08
C ASP A 51 12.29 4.58 -9.62
N MET A 52 12.63 4.87 -8.36
CA MET A 52 12.47 6.15 -7.65
C MET A 52 12.18 7.35 -8.57
N PRO A 53 11.01 8.00 -8.48
CA PRO A 53 10.60 9.04 -9.42
C PRO A 53 11.56 10.22 -9.34
N ASP A 54 12.05 10.70 -10.49
CA ASP A 54 12.66 12.02 -10.56
C ASP A 54 11.56 13.04 -10.20
N CYS A 55 11.65 13.66 -9.03
CA CYS A 55 10.77 14.75 -8.60
C CYS A 55 11.08 16.05 -9.39
N GLY A 56 11.35 15.92 -10.70
CA GLY A 56 11.81 16.97 -11.58
C GLY A 56 10.68 17.90 -12.02
N ILE A 57 10.88 19.21 -11.87
CA ILE A 57 9.91 20.29 -12.12
C ILE A 57 9.67 20.52 -13.64
N CYS A 58 10.04 19.56 -14.51
CA CYS A 58 9.94 19.70 -15.95
C CYS A 58 9.35 18.43 -16.59
N ALA A 59 8.05 18.44 -16.84
CA ALA A 59 7.31 17.66 -17.85
C ALA A 59 7.63 16.15 -18.01
N ASP A 60 8.05 15.45 -16.96
CA ASP A 60 8.12 13.99 -16.92
C ASP A 60 6.87 13.41 -16.22
N PRO A 61 6.42 12.18 -16.55
CA PRO A 61 5.32 11.53 -15.85
C PRO A 61 5.64 11.46 -14.35
N THR A 62 4.68 11.88 -13.53
CA THR A 62 4.76 11.76 -12.07
C THR A 62 4.85 10.28 -11.67
N ALA A 63 5.33 10.00 -10.46
CA ALA A 63 5.35 8.63 -9.93
C ALA A 63 3.99 7.91 -10.05
N GLU A 64 2.90 8.68 -9.93
CA GLU A 64 1.54 8.20 -10.02
C GLU A 64 1.14 7.72 -11.41
N ASP A 65 1.77 8.24 -12.47
CA ASP A 65 1.54 7.81 -13.86
C ASP A 65 2.06 6.38 -14.12
N TYR A 66 2.94 5.88 -13.25
CA TYR A 66 3.41 4.49 -13.23
C TYR A 66 2.69 3.62 -12.20
N GLY A 67 1.62 4.16 -11.59
CA GLY A 67 0.82 3.47 -10.59
C GLY A 67 -0.14 2.48 -11.22
N VAL A 68 -0.07 1.23 -10.78
CA VAL A 68 -1.07 0.20 -11.09
C VAL A 68 -1.87 -0.10 -9.84
N ASP A 69 -3.20 -0.04 -9.94
CA ASP A 69 -4.10 -0.35 -8.85
C ASP A 69 -4.42 -1.84 -8.81
N PHE A 70 -4.39 -2.39 -7.61
CA PHE A 70 -4.50 -3.81 -7.35
C PHE A 70 -5.48 -4.08 -6.21
N TRP A 71 -6.36 -5.05 -6.41
CA TRP A 71 -7.07 -5.70 -5.33
C TRP A 71 -6.16 -6.65 -4.57
N VAL A 72 -6.19 -6.58 -3.24
CA VAL A 72 -5.43 -7.51 -2.39
C VAL A 72 -6.25 -8.75 -2.11
N ASP A 73 -5.74 -9.90 -2.52
CA ASP A 73 -6.43 -11.18 -2.35
C ASP A 73 -5.99 -11.92 -1.12
N ARG A 74 -4.68 -11.96 -0.89
CA ARG A 74 -4.08 -12.69 0.20
C ARG A 74 -2.74 -12.09 0.58
N ALA A 75 -2.41 -12.18 1.86
CA ALA A 75 -1.08 -11.90 2.36
C ALA A 75 -0.49 -13.17 3.02
N GLU A 76 0.82 -13.36 2.91
CA GLU A 76 1.51 -14.55 3.41
C GLU A 76 2.83 -14.18 4.06
N TYR A 77 3.05 -14.67 5.27
CA TYR A 77 4.31 -14.53 5.99
C TYR A 77 5.43 -15.28 5.26
N VAL A 78 6.63 -14.69 5.19
CA VAL A 78 7.81 -15.35 4.64
C VAL A 78 8.91 -15.43 5.70
N ASN A 79 9.31 -14.30 6.27
CA ASN A 79 10.31 -14.21 7.34
C ASN A 79 10.24 -12.83 8.03
N ASP A 80 11.14 -12.60 8.99
CA ASP A 80 11.20 -11.36 9.79
C ASP A 80 11.51 -10.08 9.00
N THR A 81 11.78 -10.17 7.70
CA THR A 81 12.10 -9.02 6.83
C THR A 81 11.20 -8.90 5.61
N THR A 82 10.35 -9.91 5.34
CA THR A 82 9.55 -9.96 4.10
C THR A 82 8.21 -10.67 4.28
N PHE A 83 7.24 -10.26 3.47
CA PHE A 83 5.97 -10.97 3.29
C PHE A 83 5.51 -10.86 1.84
N ASN A 84 4.64 -11.77 1.40
CA ASN A 84 4.10 -11.77 0.04
C ASN A 84 2.66 -11.24 0.03
N LEU A 85 2.36 -10.44 -0.98
CA LEU A 85 1.01 -10.07 -1.37
C LEU A 85 0.65 -10.79 -2.66
N TYR A 86 -0.53 -11.39 -2.66
CA TYR A 86 -1.18 -11.93 -3.84
C TYR A 86 -2.26 -10.95 -4.26
N VAL A 87 -2.19 -10.46 -5.50
CA VAL A 87 -3.00 -9.34 -5.95
C VAL A 87 -3.61 -9.59 -7.33
N THR A 88 -4.78 -9.01 -7.59
CA THR A 88 -5.42 -9.00 -8.91
C THR A 88 -5.56 -7.57 -9.40
N GLN A 89 -5.27 -7.31 -10.67
CA GLN A 89 -5.34 -5.97 -11.23
C GLN A 89 -6.78 -5.40 -11.13
N ALA A 90 -6.87 -4.14 -10.73
CA ALA A 90 -8.12 -3.39 -10.72
C ALA A 90 -8.32 -2.66 -12.07
N GLU A 91 -9.55 -2.23 -12.35
CA GLU A 91 -9.81 -1.31 -13.46
C GLU A 91 -8.95 -0.04 -13.35
N GLU A 92 -8.48 0.46 -14.49
CA GLU A 92 -7.53 1.58 -14.52
C GLU A 92 -8.09 2.86 -13.87
N ASN A 93 -7.25 3.48 -13.04
CA ASN A 93 -7.34 4.86 -12.58
C ASN A 93 -8.66 5.28 -11.91
N VAL A 94 -9.43 4.37 -11.34
CA VAL A 94 -10.74 4.72 -10.76
C VAL A 94 -10.60 5.44 -9.41
N LEU A 95 -9.61 5.09 -8.57
CA LEU A 95 -9.43 5.73 -7.25
C LEU A 95 -9.07 7.22 -7.34
N TRP A 96 -8.54 7.66 -8.49
CA TRP A 96 -8.15 9.05 -8.77
C TRP A 96 -9.01 9.71 -9.84
N ASN A 97 -9.94 8.97 -10.46
CA ASN A 97 -10.86 9.57 -11.39
C ASN A 97 -11.91 10.39 -10.62
N ILE A 98 -11.68 11.70 -10.54
CA ILE A 98 -12.59 12.70 -9.97
C ILE A 98 -13.97 12.62 -10.64
N GLU A 99 -14.02 12.32 -11.94
CA GLU A 99 -15.27 12.16 -12.70
C GLU A 99 -16.09 10.96 -12.22
N LYS A 100 -15.41 9.89 -11.79
CA LYS A 100 -16.04 8.70 -11.18
C LYS A 100 -16.31 8.85 -9.68
N LYS A 101 -16.03 10.02 -9.08
CA LYS A 101 -16.40 10.40 -7.69
C LYS A 101 -16.08 9.34 -6.63
N GLY A 102 -14.93 8.68 -6.74
CA GLY A 102 -14.50 7.67 -5.77
C GLY A 102 -15.28 6.34 -5.85
N GLN A 103 -15.89 6.03 -7.00
CA GLN A 103 -16.41 4.69 -7.26
C GLN A 103 -15.28 3.66 -7.10
N LYS A 104 -15.54 2.50 -6.48
CA LYS A 104 -14.53 1.44 -6.40
C LYS A 104 -14.30 0.85 -7.80
N PRO A 105 -13.05 0.67 -8.26
CA PRO A 105 -12.75 0.03 -9.54
C PRO A 105 -13.30 -1.40 -9.58
N GLY A 106 -13.67 -1.89 -10.75
CA GLY A 106 -13.89 -3.32 -10.94
C GLY A 106 -12.61 -4.14 -10.72
N ARG A 107 -12.77 -5.44 -10.48
CA ARG A 107 -11.66 -6.42 -10.48
C ARG A 107 -11.54 -7.01 -11.87
N LEU A 108 -10.37 -6.94 -12.48
CA LEU A 108 -10.14 -7.51 -13.81
C LEU A 108 -10.00 -9.03 -13.74
N VAL A 109 -10.40 -9.72 -14.81
CA VAL A 109 -10.15 -11.15 -15.00
C VAL A 109 -8.71 -11.35 -15.47
N ALA A 110 -7.76 -11.03 -14.59
CA ALA A 110 -6.32 -11.14 -14.83
C ALA A 110 -5.71 -12.23 -13.93
N PRO A 111 -4.60 -12.87 -14.34
CA PRO A 111 -3.86 -13.77 -13.46
C PRO A 111 -3.44 -13.04 -12.18
N GLN A 112 -3.54 -13.73 -11.05
CA GLN A 112 -3.06 -13.23 -9.77
C GLN A 112 -1.54 -13.02 -9.82
N GLN A 113 -1.08 -11.85 -9.40
CA GLN A 113 0.32 -11.47 -9.34
C GLN A 113 0.84 -11.55 -7.90
N ARG A 114 2.15 -11.74 -7.75
CA ARG A 114 2.82 -11.77 -6.44
C ARG A 114 3.75 -10.57 -6.29
N ILE A 115 3.54 -9.80 -5.23
CA ILE A 115 4.42 -8.71 -4.81
C ILE A 115 5.11 -9.11 -3.52
N THR A 116 6.43 -9.03 -3.47
CA THR A 116 7.20 -9.28 -2.23
C THR A 116 7.50 -7.95 -1.56
N MET A 117 6.94 -7.77 -0.37
CA MET A 117 7.15 -6.59 0.46
C MET A 117 8.38 -6.79 1.34
N ARG A 118 9.17 -5.73 1.50
CA ARG A 118 10.48 -5.78 2.19
C ARG A 118 10.67 -4.60 3.13
N THR A 119 11.39 -4.82 4.22
CA THR A 119 11.69 -3.77 5.20
C THR A 119 12.80 -2.82 4.77
N ASP A 120 13.61 -3.18 3.77
CA ASP A 120 14.74 -2.39 3.25
C ASP A 120 14.34 -1.33 2.20
N GLY A 121 13.07 -0.91 2.24
CA GLY A 121 12.66 0.40 1.80
C GLY A 121 12.11 0.52 0.38
N ILE A 122 11.81 1.77 0.04
CA ILE A 122 11.07 2.25 -1.14
C ILE A 122 11.89 2.26 -2.44
N SER A 123 13.13 1.76 -2.36
CA SER A 123 14.19 1.95 -3.36
C SER A 123 14.10 1.01 -4.56
N ARG A 124 13.13 0.09 -4.57
CA ARG A 124 12.95 -0.89 -5.63
C ARG A 124 11.47 -1.03 -6.01
N PRO A 125 11.12 -1.00 -7.29
CA PRO A 125 9.79 -1.34 -7.73
C PRO A 125 9.51 -2.84 -7.53
N PRO A 126 8.25 -3.23 -7.27
CA PRO A 126 7.10 -2.34 -7.02
C PRO A 126 7.16 -1.69 -5.63
N TYR A 127 6.96 -0.36 -5.56
CA TYR A 127 6.79 0.37 -4.31
C TYR A 127 5.31 0.64 -4.02
N ILE A 128 4.85 0.36 -2.81
CA ILE A 128 3.49 0.68 -2.35
C ILE A 128 3.54 1.98 -1.53
N PRO A 129 2.82 3.05 -1.90
CA PRO A 129 2.84 4.29 -1.13
C PRO A 129 2.44 4.07 0.33
N LEU A 130 3.10 4.78 1.25
CA LEU A 130 2.96 4.62 2.71
C LEU A 130 1.49 4.64 3.17
N ILE A 131 0.68 5.44 2.50
CA ILE A 131 -0.74 5.58 2.78
C ILE A 131 -1.51 4.25 2.62
N TYR A 132 -1.31 3.56 1.49
CA TYR A 132 -1.90 2.25 1.21
C TYR A 132 -1.35 1.19 2.17
N LEU A 133 -0.06 1.27 2.48
CA LEU A 133 0.58 0.34 3.40
C LEU A 133 0.05 0.49 4.85
N THR A 134 -0.29 1.71 5.27
CA THR A 134 -0.88 1.99 6.59
C THR A 134 -2.27 1.39 6.73
N VAL A 135 -3.08 1.42 5.66
CA VAL A 135 -4.38 0.76 5.63
C VAL A 135 -4.22 -0.77 5.73
N LEU A 136 -3.35 -1.33 4.90
CA LEU A 136 -3.07 -2.77 4.91
C LEU A 136 -2.57 -3.25 6.28
N SER A 137 -1.60 -2.56 6.88
CA SER A 137 -1.01 -2.93 8.17
C SER A 137 -2.06 -2.90 9.28
N SER A 138 -2.90 -1.87 9.30
CA SER A 138 -3.99 -1.72 10.27
C SER A 138 -5.00 -2.87 10.16
N LYS A 139 -5.35 -3.27 8.93
CA LYS A 139 -6.31 -4.35 8.69
C LYS A 139 -5.74 -5.72 9.06
N LEU A 140 -4.49 -6.00 8.69
CA LEU A 140 -3.79 -7.22 9.09
C LEU A 140 -3.62 -7.32 10.61
N MET A 141 -3.27 -6.21 11.25
CA MET A 141 -3.16 -6.13 12.71
C MET A 141 -4.50 -6.39 13.38
N ALA A 142 -5.59 -5.80 12.87
CA ALA A 142 -6.93 -6.04 13.41
C ALA A 142 -7.34 -7.52 13.27
N MET A 143 -7.04 -8.16 12.14
CA MET A 143 -7.26 -9.60 11.95
C MET A 143 -6.44 -10.45 12.93
N ALA A 144 -5.16 -10.11 13.11
CA ALA A 144 -4.25 -10.81 14.02
C ALA A 144 -4.62 -10.66 15.50
N MET A 145 -5.48 -9.69 15.83
CA MET A 145 -5.99 -9.42 17.18
C MET A 145 -7.48 -9.76 17.32
N SER A 146 -8.10 -10.37 16.30
CA SER A 146 -9.53 -10.66 16.29
C SER A 146 -9.95 -11.75 17.28
N ASP A 147 -9.00 -12.50 17.82
CA ASP A 147 -9.18 -13.42 18.97
C ASP A 147 -9.20 -12.69 20.32
N VAL A 148 -8.69 -11.45 20.37
CA VAL A 148 -8.60 -10.60 21.58
C VAL A 148 -9.67 -9.50 21.57
N LEU A 149 -10.11 -9.05 20.39
CA LEU A 149 -11.09 -7.98 20.21
C LEU A 149 -12.48 -8.55 19.87
N PRO A 150 -13.59 -7.93 20.31
CA PRO A 150 -14.93 -8.32 19.89
C PRO A 150 -15.02 -8.29 18.36
N ASN A 151 -15.77 -9.21 17.75
CA ASN A 151 -15.85 -9.43 16.31
C ASN A 151 -16.15 -8.10 15.56
N VAL A 152 -15.11 -7.41 15.08
CA VAL A 152 -15.23 -6.14 14.35
C VAL A 152 -15.41 -6.47 12.87
N ASP A 153 -16.51 -6.02 12.28
CA ASP A 153 -16.71 -6.12 10.84
C ASP A 153 -15.78 -5.14 10.09
N LEU A 154 -14.59 -5.65 9.76
CA LEU A 154 -13.57 -4.92 9.01
C LEU A 154 -13.97 -4.65 7.55
N SER A 155 -15.07 -5.21 7.04
CA SER A 155 -15.55 -4.90 5.69
C SER A 155 -16.09 -3.47 5.57
N THR A 156 -16.53 -2.89 6.70
CA THR A 156 -17.02 -1.51 6.81
C THR A 156 -15.93 -0.49 7.11
N TYR A 157 -14.68 -0.93 7.34
CA TYR A 157 -13.53 -0.04 7.44
C TYR A 157 -13.27 0.56 6.06
N TYR A 158 -13.76 1.79 5.86
CA TYR A 158 -13.67 2.51 4.61
C TYR A 158 -12.24 2.99 4.38
N ASP A 159 -11.44 2.12 3.79
CA ASP A 159 -10.08 2.41 3.34
C ASP A 159 -10.04 3.77 2.62
N GLU A 160 -10.99 4.06 1.72
CA GLU A 160 -11.08 5.34 1.01
C GLU A 160 -11.20 6.60 1.90
N ARG A 161 -11.91 6.53 3.03
CA ARG A 161 -12.05 7.68 3.95
C ARG A 161 -10.77 7.92 4.73
N VAL A 162 -10.10 6.84 5.12
CA VAL A 162 -8.79 6.89 5.78
C VAL A 162 -7.76 7.47 4.81
N MET A 163 -7.72 6.96 3.58
CA MET A 163 -6.88 7.45 2.49
C MET A 163 -7.16 8.95 2.20
N ALA A 164 -8.43 9.35 2.09
CA ALA A 164 -8.81 10.75 1.87
C ALA A 164 -8.46 11.67 3.07
N SER A 165 -8.59 11.17 4.31
CA SER A 165 -8.27 11.95 5.53
C SER A 165 -6.78 12.19 5.73
N LEU A 166 -5.96 11.24 5.28
CA LEU A 166 -4.50 11.31 5.36
C LEU A 166 -3.88 11.99 4.13
N GLY A 167 -4.60 12.02 3.00
CA GLY A 167 -4.21 12.71 1.78
C GLY A 167 -4.24 14.24 1.85
N GLY A 168 -4.92 14.82 2.85
CA GLY A 168 -4.96 16.26 3.10
C GLY A 168 -5.61 17.06 1.97
N SER A 169 -6.72 17.72 2.26
CA SER A 169 -7.30 18.74 1.40
C SER A 169 -6.25 19.82 1.10
N ALA A 170 -5.84 19.93 -0.16
CA ALA A 170 -5.33 21.17 -0.73
C ALA A 170 -6.49 21.90 -1.42
#